data_AF-A0A1D6JKR7-F1
#
_entry.id   AF-A0A1D6JKR7-F1
#
_cell.length_a   1.000
_cell.length_b   1.000
_cell.length_c   1.000
_cell.angle_alpha   90.00
_cell.angle_beta   90.00
_cell.angle_gamma   90.00
#
_symmetry.space_group_name_H-M   'P 1'
#
loop_
_entity.id
_entity.type
_entity.pdbx_description
1 polymer ?
#
loop_
_entity_poly.entity_id
_entity_poly.type
_entity_poly.pdbx_seq_one_letter_code
_entity_poly.pdbx_strand_id
1 'polypeptide(L)'
;MAAAVAMRGGSSDSGGFDKVPGMDSGKYVRYTPEQVEVLERLYIDCPKPSSSRRQQLLRECPILSNIEPKQIKVWFQNRRCRDKQRKESSRLQAVNRKLTAMNKLLMEENERLQKQVSQLVHENAHMRQQLQNTSLANDTSCESNVTAPPNAIRDASNPSGLLAIAEETFTEFLSKATGTAIDWVQMPGMKPGPDSVGIVAISHGCRGVAARACGLVNLEPTKVIEILKDRPSWFRDCRSLEVFTMFPAGNGGTIELIYMQMYAPTTLVPARDFWTLRYTTTMEDGSLVVCERSLTGSGGGPNAASAQQFVRAEMLPSGYLVRPCEGGGSIVHIVDHLDLEAWSVPEVLRPLYESSRVVAQKMTTVVHA
;
A
#
# COMPACT_ATOMS: atom_id res chain seq x y z
N MET A 1 37.34 0.58 14.00
CA MET A 1 36.98 0.01 15.32
C MET A 1 35.61 -0.63 15.21
N ALA A 2 35.57 -1.88 14.76
CA ALA A 2 34.35 -2.67 14.60
C ALA A 2 34.17 -3.56 15.83
N ALA A 3 33.03 -3.44 16.52
CA ALA A 3 32.69 -4.29 17.65
C ALA A 3 31.84 -5.46 17.15
N ALA A 4 32.46 -6.63 17.06
CA ALA A 4 31.78 -7.90 16.82
C ALA A 4 31.17 -8.39 18.14
N VAL A 5 29.83 -8.49 18.19
CA VAL A 5 29.13 -9.14 19.31
C VAL A 5 28.97 -10.62 18.97
N ALA A 6 29.78 -11.44 19.63
CA ALA A 6 29.74 -12.90 19.51
C ALA A 6 28.47 -13.46 20.19
N MET A 7 27.65 -14.15 19.41
CA MET A 7 26.60 -15.04 19.89
C MET A 7 27.26 -16.29 20.50
N ARG A 8 27.21 -16.44 21.83
CA ARG A 8 27.56 -17.70 22.50
C ARG A 8 26.41 -18.70 22.35
N GLY A 9 26.59 -19.65 21.45
CA GLY A 9 25.88 -20.93 21.48
C GLY A 9 26.40 -21.77 22.64
N GLY A 10 25.49 -22.22 23.51
CA GLY A 10 25.80 -23.16 24.59
C GLY A 10 25.91 -24.57 24.02
N SER A 11 27.15 -25.04 23.89
CA SER A 11 27.49 -26.44 23.60
C SER A 11 27.16 -27.30 24.83
N SER A 12 26.44 -28.39 24.60
CA SER A 12 26.18 -29.46 25.55
C SER A 12 27.49 -30.19 25.85
N ASP A 13 28.02 -30.04 27.06
CA ASP A 13 29.17 -30.81 27.53
C ASP A 13 28.69 -31.85 28.56
N SER A 14 28.98 -33.10 28.21
CA SER A 14 28.69 -34.32 28.95
C SER A 14 29.76 -34.52 30.03
N GLY A 15 29.42 -34.16 31.28
CA GLY A 15 30.23 -34.46 32.45
C GLY A 15 29.48 -35.37 33.41
N GLY A 16 29.90 -36.63 33.49
CA GLY A 16 29.48 -37.56 34.53
C GLY A 16 29.98 -37.09 35.90
N PHE A 17 29.08 -37.02 36.87
CA PHE A 17 29.41 -36.88 38.28
C PHE A 17 28.59 -37.86 39.11
N ASP A 18 29.29 -38.45 40.06
CA ASP A 18 28.89 -39.54 40.94
C ASP A 18 27.55 -39.32 41.66
N LYS A 19 26.85 -40.45 41.86
CA LYS A 19 25.63 -40.55 42.68
C LYS A 19 25.91 -40.07 44.10
N VAL A 20 25.44 -38.87 44.44
CA VAL A 20 25.17 -38.47 45.82
C VAL A 20 23.70 -38.78 46.15
N PRO A 21 23.40 -39.67 47.11
CA PRO A 21 22.03 -39.96 47.49
C PRO A 21 21.52 -38.90 48.46
N GLY A 22 20.56 -38.06 48.03
CA GLY A 22 19.83 -37.16 48.94
C GLY A 22 19.62 -35.73 48.47
N MET A 23 19.14 -35.52 47.25
CA MET A 23 18.72 -34.19 46.80
C MET A 23 17.27 -34.26 46.33
N ASP A 24 16.39 -33.64 47.13
CA ASP A 24 14.95 -33.53 46.90
C ASP A 24 14.61 -33.18 45.45
N SER A 25 14.04 -34.16 44.75
CA SER A 25 13.39 -34.01 43.44
C SER A 25 12.06 -33.23 43.51
N GLY A 26 11.78 -32.55 44.62
CA GLY A 26 10.48 -31.97 44.97
C GLY A 26 10.23 -30.52 44.55
N LYS A 27 11.05 -29.89 43.71
CA LYS A 27 10.89 -28.45 43.38
C LYS A 27 10.17 -28.13 42.07
N TYR A 28 9.96 -29.11 41.20
CA TYR A 28 9.22 -28.91 39.94
C TYR A 28 8.09 -29.92 39.80
N VAL A 29 6.86 -29.44 39.84
CA VAL A 29 5.68 -30.26 39.54
C VAL A 29 5.59 -30.46 38.04
N ARG A 30 5.60 -31.73 37.63
CA ARG A 30 5.33 -32.14 36.26
C ARG A 30 3.87 -32.57 36.16
N TYR A 31 3.05 -31.77 35.51
CA TYR A 31 1.64 -32.08 35.27
C TYR A 31 1.52 -33.16 34.19
N THR A 32 0.57 -34.09 34.34
CA THR A 32 0.23 -35.03 33.25
C THR A 32 -0.49 -34.29 32.12
N PRO A 33 -0.50 -34.82 30.89
CA PRO A 33 -1.24 -34.21 29.77
C PRO A 33 -2.70 -33.93 30.10
N GLU A 34 -3.37 -34.86 30.78
CA GLU A 34 -4.79 -34.76 31.16
C GLU A 34 -5.00 -33.66 32.21
N GLN A 35 -4.06 -33.51 33.15
CA GLN A 35 -4.08 -32.41 34.12
C GLN A 35 -3.89 -31.06 33.44
N VAL A 36 -2.99 -30.97 32.46
CA VAL A 36 -2.78 -29.75 31.67
C VAL A 36 -4.05 -29.40 30.90
N GLU A 37 -4.69 -30.37 30.24
CA GLU A 37 -5.90 -30.15 29.47
C GLU A 37 -7.04 -29.58 30.33
N VAL A 38 -7.26 -30.14 31.52
CA VAL A 38 -8.26 -29.61 32.46
C VAL A 38 -7.91 -28.20 32.92
N LEU A 39 -6.64 -27.94 33.26
CA LEU A 39 -6.20 -26.60 33.65
C LEU A 39 -6.35 -25.58 32.51
N GLU A 40 -6.13 -25.99 31.26
CA GLU A 40 -6.36 -25.15 30.08
C GLU A 40 -7.84 -24.86 29.84
N ARG A 41 -8.73 -25.84 30.01
CA ARG A 41 -10.19 -25.60 29.98
C ARG A 41 -10.63 -24.60 31.05
N LEU A 42 -10.19 -24.81 32.29
CA LEU A 42 -10.50 -23.90 33.41
C LEU A 42 -9.93 -22.49 33.22
N TYR A 43 -8.81 -22.36 32.49
CA TYR A 43 -8.21 -21.07 32.17
C TYR A 43 -9.06 -20.25 31.21
N ILE A 44 -9.74 -20.89 30.26
CA ILE A 44 -10.67 -20.23 29.34
C ILE A 44 -11.81 -19.57 30.13
N ASP A 45 -12.36 -20.28 31.11
CA ASP A 45 -13.47 -19.79 31.93
C ASP A 45 -13.05 -18.71 32.93
N CYS A 46 -11.91 -18.89 33.60
CA CYS A 46 -11.44 -17.95 34.62
C CYS A 46 -9.90 -17.86 34.67
N PRO A 47 -9.27 -16.92 33.93
CA PRO A 47 -7.82 -16.77 33.89
C PRO A 47 -7.16 -16.34 35.21
N LYS A 48 -7.94 -15.83 36.17
CA LYS A 48 -7.49 -15.30 37.46
C LYS A 48 -8.36 -15.85 38.61
N PRO A 49 -8.32 -17.15 38.90
CA PRO A 49 -9.20 -17.75 39.89
C PRO A 49 -8.86 -17.26 41.31
N SER A 50 -9.91 -16.96 42.08
CA SER A 50 -9.79 -16.59 43.50
C SER A 50 -9.26 -17.76 44.35
N SER A 51 -8.92 -17.50 45.62
CA SER A 51 -8.49 -18.59 46.52
C SER A 51 -9.58 -19.62 46.76
N SER A 52 -10.83 -19.16 46.96
CA SER A 52 -11.99 -20.04 47.12
C SER A 52 -12.27 -20.86 45.87
N ARG A 53 -12.20 -20.23 44.68
CA ARG A 53 -12.37 -20.95 43.41
C ARG A 53 -11.29 -22.02 43.22
N ARG A 54 -10.02 -21.73 43.54
CA ARG A 54 -8.95 -22.75 43.47
C ARG A 54 -9.20 -23.95 44.38
N GLN A 55 -9.73 -23.75 45.58
CA GLN A 55 -10.10 -24.85 46.49
C GLN A 55 -11.28 -25.66 45.96
N GLN A 56 -12.28 -24.99 45.38
CA GLN A 56 -13.44 -25.64 44.76
C GLN A 56 -13.01 -26.53 43.59
N LEU A 57 -12.12 -26.03 42.71
CA LEU A 57 -11.62 -26.78 41.55
C LEU A 57 -10.92 -28.09 41.94
N LEU A 58 -10.21 -28.12 43.08
CA LEU A 58 -9.59 -29.34 43.60
C LEU A 58 -10.59 -30.39 44.05
N ARG A 59 -11.79 -29.97 44.49
CA ARG A 59 -12.89 -30.86 44.89
C ARG A 59 -13.68 -31.34 43.68
N GLU A 60 -13.91 -30.46 42.71
CA GLU A 60 -14.72 -30.72 41.52
C GLU A 60 -13.97 -31.49 40.43
N CYS A 61 -12.63 -31.44 40.43
CA CYS A 61 -11.79 -32.12 39.44
C CYS A 61 -10.90 -33.17 40.12
N PRO A 62 -11.34 -34.43 40.27
CA PRO A 62 -10.57 -35.49 40.92
C PRO A 62 -9.18 -35.71 40.32
N ILE A 63 -9.01 -35.42 39.03
CA ILE A 63 -7.73 -35.52 38.32
C ILE A 63 -6.67 -34.50 38.79
N LEU A 64 -7.11 -33.42 39.45
CA LEU A 64 -6.26 -32.40 40.06
C LEU A 64 -6.08 -32.62 41.56
N SER A 65 -6.71 -33.64 42.16
CA SER A 65 -6.73 -33.86 43.63
C SER A 65 -5.34 -33.97 44.27
N ASN A 66 -4.34 -34.42 43.51
CA ASN A 66 -2.94 -34.56 43.94
C ASN A 66 -2.10 -33.28 43.73
N ILE A 67 -2.72 -32.15 43.39
CA ILE A 67 -2.04 -30.87 43.14
C ILE A 67 -2.34 -29.89 44.29
N GLU A 68 -1.31 -29.18 44.76
CA GLU A 68 -1.52 -28.20 45.83
C GLU A 68 -2.17 -26.90 45.33
N PRO A 69 -2.98 -26.20 46.17
CA PRO A 69 -3.57 -24.91 45.81
C PRO A 69 -2.57 -23.83 45.38
N LYS A 70 -1.33 -23.90 45.90
CA LYS A 70 -0.22 -23.01 45.53
C LYS A 70 0.30 -23.33 44.13
N GLN A 71 0.36 -24.60 43.75
CA GLN A 71 0.80 -25.05 42.42
C GLN A 71 -0.21 -24.60 41.35
N ILE A 72 -1.52 -24.71 41.61
CA ILE A 72 -2.56 -24.15 40.74
C ILE A 72 -2.35 -22.63 40.56
N LYS A 73 -2.10 -21.89 41.64
CA LYS A 73 -1.83 -20.44 41.54
C LYS A 73 -0.66 -20.14 40.61
N VAL A 74 0.45 -20.85 40.79
CA VAL A 74 1.67 -20.68 39.99
C VAL A 74 1.42 -21.07 38.54
N TRP A 75 0.68 -22.16 38.29
CA TRP A 75 0.32 -22.58 36.94
C TRP A 75 -0.46 -21.48 36.21
N PHE A 76 -1.50 -20.90 36.81
CA PHE A 76 -2.29 -19.82 36.20
C PHE A 76 -1.46 -18.53 36.02
N GLN A 77 -0.55 -18.22 36.94
CA GLN A 77 0.39 -17.10 36.79
C GLN A 77 1.33 -17.31 35.59
N ASN A 78 1.94 -18.49 35.50
CA ASN A 78 2.84 -18.85 34.41
C ASN A 78 2.10 -18.92 33.07
N ARG A 79 0.87 -19.45 33.04
CA ARG A 79 0.02 -19.52 31.84
C ARG A 79 -0.30 -18.13 31.30
N ARG A 80 -0.65 -17.18 32.18
CA ARG A 80 -0.85 -15.76 31.80
C ARG A 80 0.44 -15.11 31.30
N CYS A 81 1.57 -15.39 31.96
CA CYS A 81 2.88 -14.89 31.53
C CYS A 81 3.22 -15.40 30.12
N ARG A 82 3.07 -16.71 29.87
CA ARG A 82 3.24 -17.35 28.56
C ARG A 82 2.33 -16.77 27.50
N ASP A 83 1.06 -16.50 27.83
CA ASP A 83 0.13 -15.87 26.86
C ASP A 83 0.50 -14.44 26.55
N LYS A 84 0.88 -13.66 27.56
CA LYS A 84 1.38 -12.30 27.36
C LYS A 84 2.62 -12.33 26.45
N GLN A 85 3.57 -13.23 26.74
CA GLN A 85 4.78 -13.41 25.94
C GLN A 85 4.48 -13.87 24.51
N ARG A 86 3.53 -14.80 24.31
CA ARG A 86 3.10 -15.23 22.97
C ARG A 86 2.48 -14.09 22.19
N LYS A 87 1.53 -13.35 22.78
CA LYS A 87 0.91 -12.18 22.15
C LYS A 87 1.94 -11.12 21.78
N GLU A 88 2.88 -10.86 22.70
CA GLU A 88 3.95 -9.90 22.47
C GLU A 88 4.93 -10.36 21.38
N SER A 89 5.30 -11.64 21.36
CA SER A 89 6.12 -12.23 20.30
C SER A 89 5.43 -12.14 18.94
N SER A 90 4.14 -12.47 18.86
CA SER A 90 3.35 -12.30 17.63
C SER A 90 3.29 -10.84 17.18
N ARG A 91 3.11 -9.90 18.12
CA ARG A 91 3.11 -8.46 17.85
C ARG A 91 4.47 -8.00 17.29
N LEU A 92 5.56 -8.41 17.92
CA LEU A 92 6.93 -8.09 17.49
C LEU A 92 7.23 -8.70 16.12
N GLN A 93 6.80 -9.93 15.85
CA GLN A 93 6.93 -10.54 14.52
C GLN A 93 6.17 -9.75 13.46
N ALA A 94 4.94 -9.30 13.75
CA ALA A 94 4.16 -8.48 12.81
C ALA A 94 4.86 -7.15 12.52
N VAL A 95 5.37 -6.45 13.56
CA VAL A 95 6.13 -5.20 13.39
C VAL A 95 7.43 -5.44 12.61
N ASN A 96 8.14 -6.54 12.86
CA ASN A 96 9.38 -6.86 12.16
C ASN A 96 9.13 -7.12 10.67
N ARG A 97 8.04 -7.81 10.31
CA ARG A 97 7.61 -7.97 8.91
C ARG A 97 7.36 -6.61 8.25
N LYS A 98 6.60 -5.72 8.91
CA LYS A 98 6.36 -4.35 8.42
C LYS A 98 7.66 -3.58 8.21
N LEU A 99 8.58 -3.64 9.18
CA LEU A 99 9.86 -2.94 9.11
C LEU A 99 10.75 -3.47 7.98
N THR A 100 10.78 -4.80 7.79
CA THR A 100 11.52 -5.44 6.70
C THR A 100 10.98 -5.01 5.33
N ALA A 101 9.66 -5.00 5.15
CA ALA A 101 9.02 -4.53 3.93
C ALA A 101 9.29 -3.02 3.67
N MET A 102 9.20 -2.19 4.71
CA MET A 102 9.49 -0.76 4.60
C MET A 102 10.97 -0.49 4.30
N ASN A 103 11.89 -1.25 4.90
CA ASN A 103 13.32 -1.17 4.58
C ASN A 103 13.60 -1.53 3.11
N LYS A 104 12.91 -2.54 2.57
CA LYS A 104 13.00 -2.88 1.15
C LYS A 104 12.56 -1.71 0.26
N LEU A 105 11.42 -1.08 0.56
CA LEU A 105 10.95 0.12 -0.15
C LEU A 105 11.95 1.27 -0.08
N LEU A 106 12.53 1.52 1.10
CA LEU A 106 13.53 2.57 1.28
C LEU A 106 14.80 2.29 0.48
N MET A 107 15.23 1.02 0.38
CA MET A 107 16.37 0.64 -0.45
C MET A 107 16.07 0.82 -1.95
N GLU A 108 14.88 0.43 -2.41
CA GLU A 108 14.42 0.64 -3.80
C GLU A 108 14.45 2.14 -4.17
N GLU A 109 13.94 3.02 -3.30
CA GLU A 109 13.98 4.48 -3.52
C GLU A 109 15.40 5.05 -3.45
N ASN A 110 16.26 4.57 -2.54
CA ASN A 110 17.66 4.99 -2.48
C ASN A 110 18.42 4.63 -3.76
N GLU A 111 18.22 3.42 -4.30
CA GLU A 111 18.83 3.01 -5.56
C GLU A 111 18.33 3.88 -6.73
N ARG A 112 17.03 4.19 -6.76
CA ARG A 112 16.44 5.09 -7.76
C ARG A 112 17.05 6.49 -7.70
N LEU A 113 17.14 7.07 -6.50
CA LEU A 113 17.74 8.40 -6.28
C LEU A 113 19.21 8.41 -6.68
N GLN A 114 19.97 7.36 -6.38
CA GLN A 114 21.36 7.23 -6.82
C GLN A 114 21.49 7.21 -8.35
N LYS A 115 20.59 6.52 -9.07
CA LYS A 115 20.54 6.54 -10.54
C LYS A 115 20.23 7.94 -11.08
N GLN A 116 19.24 8.63 -10.50
CA GLN A 116 18.86 9.98 -10.90
C GLN A 116 20.00 10.99 -10.68
N VAL A 117 20.67 10.92 -9.53
CA VAL A 117 21.86 11.76 -9.25
C VAL A 117 22.96 11.47 -10.26
N SER A 118 23.22 10.19 -10.55
CA SER A 118 24.23 9.81 -11.54
C SER A 118 23.90 10.39 -12.91
N GLN A 119 22.67 10.27 -13.38
CA GLN A 119 22.24 10.85 -14.66
C GLN A 119 22.43 12.37 -14.70
N LEU A 120 21.94 13.09 -13.69
CA LEU A 120 22.08 14.55 -13.61
C LEU A 120 23.54 14.99 -13.55
N VAL A 121 24.43 14.22 -12.93
CA VAL A 121 25.88 14.49 -12.93
C VAL A 121 26.45 14.35 -14.34
N HIS A 122 26.06 13.32 -15.09
CA HIS A 122 26.49 13.15 -16.48
C HIS A 122 25.96 14.27 -17.39
N GLU A 123 24.68 14.62 -17.28
CA GLU A 123 24.08 15.72 -18.04
C GLU A 123 24.73 17.06 -17.72
N ASN A 124 25.00 17.36 -16.44
CA ASN A 124 25.73 18.56 -16.04
C ASN A 124 27.16 18.60 -16.60
N ALA A 125 27.87 17.46 -16.61
CA ALA A 125 29.19 17.38 -17.20
C ALA A 125 29.14 17.67 -18.71
N HIS A 126 28.15 17.11 -19.41
CA HIS A 126 27.92 17.36 -20.83
C HIS A 126 27.59 18.83 -21.12
N MET A 127 26.70 19.45 -20.34
CA MET A 127 26.37 20.87 -20.49
C MET A 127 27.59 21.78 -20.24
N ARG A 128 28.43 21.46 -19.24
CA ARG A 128 29.67 22.19 -18.98
C ARG A 128 30.66 22.07 -20.15
N GLN A 129 30.76 20.89 -20.77
CA GLN A 129 31.56 20.69 -21.98
C GLN A 129 31.00 21.46 -23.17
N GLN A 130 29.67 21.48 -23.36
CA GLN A 130 29.03 22.28 -24.39
C GLN A 130 29.34 23.76 -24.20
N LEU A 131 29.15 24.33 -23.00
CA LEU A 131 29.48 25.73 -22.72
C LEU A 131 30.95 26.09 -22.96
N GLN A 132 31.88 25.18 -22.63
CA GLN A 132 33.30 25.35 -22.97
C GLN A 132 33.56 25.30 -24.49
N ASN A 133 32.86 24.44 -25.23
CA ASN A 133 32.99 24.34 -26.68
C ASN A 133 32.30 25.51 -27.42
N THR A 134 31.17 26.03 -26.93
CA THR A 134 30.50 27.21 -27.51
C THR A 134 31.31 28.48 -27.30
N SER A 135 32.11 28.58 -26.24
CA SER A 135 33.09 29.66 -26.08
C SER A 135 34.22 29.64 -27.13
N LEU A 136 34.38 28.54 -27.88
CA LEU A 136 35.36 28.38 -28.97
C LEU A 136 34.74 28.41 -30.37
N ALA A 137 33.41 28.42 -30.47
CA ALA A 137 32.67 28.39 -31.73
C ALA A 137 31.62 29.51 -31.75
N ASN A 138 32.08 30.74 -31.98
CA ASN A 138 31.19 31.73 -32.61
C ASN A 138 31.07 31.38 -34.09
N ASP A 139 29.86 31.60 -34.61
CA ASP A 139 29.40 31.37 -35.98
C ASP A 139 29.19 29.92 -36.37
N THR A 140 27.94 29.46 -36.33
CA THR A 140 27.10 29.26 -37.54
C THR A 140 25.70 28.81 -37.13
N SER A 141 24.69 29.52 -37.64
CA SER A 141 23.25 29.29 -37.46
C SER A 141 22.78 28.01 -38.18
N CYS A 142 21.87 27.24 -37.58
CA CYS A 142 20.97 26.37 -38.33
C CYS A 142 19.63 26.13 -37.60
N GLU A 143 18.55 26.59 -38.25
CA GLU A 143 17.16 26.26 -37.95
C GLU A 143 16.91 24.75 -38.11
N SER A 144 16.09 24.18 -37.23
CA SER A 144 15.56 22.83 -37.40
C SER A 144 14.06 22.83 -37.10
N ASN A 145 13.27 22.60 -38.16
CA ASN A 145 11.83 22.43 -38.11
C ASN A 145 11.47 21.06 -37.50
N VAL A 146 10.69 21.07 -36.42
CA VAL A 146 10.13 19.87 -35.79
C VAL A 146 8.76 19.60 -36.41
N THR A 147 8.69 18.57 -37.25
CA THR A 147 7.41 17.99 -37.70
C THR A 147 6.87 17.11 -36.58
N ALA A 148 5.81 17.56 -35.90
CA ALA A 148 5.07 16.73 -34.94
C ALA A 148 4.32 15.60 -35.69
N PRO A 149 4.29 14.35 -35.17
CA PRO A 149 3.49 13.29 -35.78
C PRO A 149 1.99 13.56 -35.54
N PRO A 150 1.11 13.24 -36.51
CA PRO A 150 -0.31 13.52 -36.40
C PRO A 150 -0.97 12.62 -35.34
N ASN A 151 -1.66 13.25 -34.38
CA ASN A 151 -2.57 12.59 -33.46
C ASN A 151 -3.69 11.88 -34.24
N ALA A 152 -3.53 10.57 -34.44
CA ALA A 152 -4.59 9.72 -34.98
C ALA A 152 -5.67 9.55 -33.91
N ILE A 153 -6.82 10.20 -34.13
CA ILE A 153 -8.05 9.98 -33.39
C ILE A 153 -8.43 8.50 -33.55
N ARG A 154 -8.25 7.70 -32.50
CA ARG A 154 -8.59 6.27 -32.49
C ARG A 154 -10.01 6.09 -31.96
N ASP A 155 -10.89 5.54 -32.78
CA ASP A 155 -12.29 5.28 -32.46
C ASP A 155 -12.42 4.34 -31.24
N ALA A 156 -13.07 4.82 -30.18
CA ALA A 156 -13.35 4.08 -28.95
C ALA A 156 -14.36 2.92 -29.12
N SER A 157 -14.87 2.70 -30.33
CA SER A 157 -15.80 1.62 -30.69
C SER A 157 -15.11 0.34 -31.19
N ASN A 158 -13.79 0.36 -31.42
CA ASN A 158 -13.03 -0.80 -31.87
C ASN A 158 -12.28 -1.48 -30.69
N PRO A 159 -12.51 -2.79 -30.42
CA PRO A 159 -11.80 -3.53 -29.36
C PRO A 159 -10.28 -3.44 -29.44
N SER A 160 -9.70 -3.40 -30.65
CA SER A 160 -8.25 -3.26 -30.86
C SER A 160 -7.74 -1.87 -30.44
N GLY A 161 -8.56 -0.82 -30.62
CA GLY A 161 -8.23 0.53 -30.17
C GLY A 161 -8.21 0.62 -28.65
N LEU A 162 -9.19 0.01 -27.97
CA LEU A 162 -9.26 0.00 -26.51
C LEU A 162 -8.09 -0.75 -25.86
N LEU A 163 -7.61 -1.84 -26.47
CA LEU A 163 -6.41 -2.55 -25.98
C LEU A 163 -5.15 -1.68 -26.07
N ALA A 164 -4.93 -1.00 -27.20
CA ALA A 164 -3.79 -0.11 -27.34
C ALA A 164 -3.83 1.06 -26.32
N ILE A 165 -5.02 1.59 -26.07
CA ILE A 165 -5.28 2.59 -25.02
C ILE A 165 -4.93 2.00 -23.64
N ALA A 166 -5.36 0.77 -23.35
CA ALA A 166 -5.05 0.08 -22.10
C ALA A 166 -3.55 -0.14 -21.88
N GLU A 167 -2.83 -0.60 -22.89
CA GLU A 167 -1.38 -0.86 -22.85
C GLU A 167 -0.57 0.42 -22.63
N GLU A 168 -0.89 1.50 -23.35
CA GLU A 168 -0.27 2.81 -23.15
C GLU A 168 -0.53 3.34 -21.73
N THR A 169 -1.77 3.20 -21.26
CA THR A 169 -2.16 3.58 -19.88
C THR A 169 -1.37 2.80 -18.84
N PHE A 170 -1.18 1.50 -19.06
CA PHE A 170 -0.39 0.65 -18.18
C PHE A 170 1.07 1.12 -18.09
N THR A 171 1.72 1.38 -19.23
CA THR A 171 3.11 1.85 -19.26
C THR A 171 3.28 3.20 -18.55
N GLU A 172 2.40 4.16 -18.82
CA GLU A 172 2.48 5.48 -18.19
C GLU A 172 2.11 5.45 -16.70
N PHE A 173 1.13 4.62 -16.31
CA PHE A 173 0.79 4.41 -14.91
C PHE A 173 1.97 3.81 -14.14
N LEU A 174 2.62 2.78 -14.68
CA LEU A 174 3.76 2.14 -14.01
C LEU A 174 4.93 3.10 -13.82
N SER A 175 5.23 3.96 -14.79
CA SER A 175 6.30 4.96 -14.64
C SER A 175 5.95 6.00 -13.56
N LYS A 176 4.68 6.39 -13.42
CA LYS A 176 4.24 7.24 -12.30
C LYS A 176 4.31 6.52 -10.96
N ALA A 177 3.82 5.28 -10.88
CA ALA A 177 3.77 4.49 -9.65
C ALA A 177 5.16 4.11 -9.12
N THR A 178 6.13 3.90 -10.01
CA THR A 178 7.54 3.66 -9.68
C THR A 178 8.35 4.94 -9.47
N GLY A 179 7.74 6.11 -9.66
CA GLY A 179 8.36 7.40 -9.39
C GLY A 179 9.35 7.89 -10.45
N THR A 180 9.20 7.46 -11.71
CA THR A 180 10.10 7.83 -12.81
C THR A 180 9.53 8.92 -13.74
N ALA A 181 8.21 9.12 -13.78
CA ALA A 181 7.57 10.03 -14.75
C ALA A 181 7.19 11.42 -14.24
N ILE A 182 7.04 11.61 -12.92
CA ILE A 182 6.61 12.88 -12.32
C ILE A 182 7.63 13.27 -11.25
N ASP A 183 7.94 14.57 -11.17
CA ASP A 183 8.73 15.11 -10.07
C ASP A 183 7.88 15.11 -8.78
N TRP A 184 8.07 14.05 -8.00
CA TRP A 184 7.32 13.78 -6.79
C TRP A 184 7.94 14.50 -5.60
N VAL A 185 7.20 15.44 -5.02
CA VAL A 185 7.60 16.12 -3.79
C VAL A 185 6.88 15.49 -2.61
N GLN A 186 7.61 15.06 -1.59
CA GLN A 186 7.01 14.50 -0.37
C GLN A 186 6.08 15.52 0.29
N MET A 187 4.87 15.08 0.66
CA MET A 187 3.91 15.99 1.30
C MET A 187 4.43 16.52 2.64
N PRO A 188 4.40 17.85 2.87
CA PRO A 188 4.82 18.44 4.13
C PRO A 188 3.97 17.98 5.31
N GLY A 189 4.62 17.73 6.46
CA GLY A 189 3.96 17.34 7.71
C GLY A 189 3.73 15.85 7.90
N MET A 190 4.13 15.00 6.94
CA MET A 190 4.16 13.55 7.11
C MET A 190 5.36 13.17 8.00
N LYS A 191 5.10 12.58 9.18
CA LYS A 191 6.15 12.01 10.04
C LYS A 191 6.33 10.53 9.69
N PRO A 192 7.54 10.07 9.32
CA PRO A 192 7.80 8.64 9.16
C PRO A 192 7.64 7.94 10.51
N GLY A 193 6.83 6.88 10.56
CA GLY A 193 6.64 6.09 11.77
C GLY A 193 6.00 4.73 11.48
N PRO A 194 6.10 3.77 12.41
CA PRO A 194 5.48 2.45 12.24
C PRO A 194 3.94 2.50 12.12
N ASP A 195 3.33 3.61 12.54
CA ASP A 195 1.89 3.90 12.46
C ASP A 195 1.57 4.98 11.41
N SER A 196 2.56 5.47 10.63
CA SER A 196 2.30 6.46 9.59
C SER A 196 1.70 5.81 8.36
N VAL A 197 0.69 6.45 7.77
CA VAL A 197 0.34 6.27 6.35
C VAL A 197 1.65 6.34 5.57
N GLY A 198 1.87 5.42 4.64
CA GLY A 198 3.17 5.28 3.97
C GLY A 198 3.56 6.53 3.15
N ILE A 199 4.59 6.44 2.31
CA ILE A 199 5.16 7.64 1.66
C ILE A 199 4.11 8.25 0.73
N VAL A 200 3.71 9.50 0.99
CA VAL A 200 2.83 10.27 0.11
C VAL A 200 3.60 11.43 -0.51
N ALA A 201 3.52 11.51 -1.83
CA ALA A 201 4.10 12.58 -2.62
C ALA A 201 3.04 13.22 -3.52
N ILE A 202 3.27 14.48 -3.86
CA ILE A 202 2.43 15.28 -4.74
C ILE A 202 3.27 15.84 -5.88
N SER A 203 2.65 16.07 -7.03
CA SER A 203 3.30 16.76 -8.13
C SER A 203 3.42 18.27 -7.88
N HIS A 204 4.44 18.88 -8.49
CA HIS A 204 4.53 20.33 -8.65
C HIS A 204 4.64 20.65 -10.16
N GLY A 205 3.74 21.50 -10.67
CA GLY A 205 3.81 21.99 -12.05
C GLY A 205 3.51 20.97 -13.16
N CYS A 206 2.85 19.85 -12.86
CA CYS A 206 2.34 18.95 -13.91
C CYS A 206 1.01 19.45 -14.48
N ARG A 207 0.56 18.86 -15.60
CA ARG A 207 -0.82 19.06 -16.08
C ARG A 207 -1.79 18.55 -15.02
N GLY A 208 -2.78 19.36 -14.63
CA GLY A 208 -3.75 18.99 -13.60
C GLY A 208 -3.11 18.84 -12.20
N VAL A 209 -3.63 17.90 -11.43
CA VAL A 209 -3.20 17.59 -10.06
C VAL A 209 -2.82 16.12 -9.96
N ALA A 210 -1.75 15.81 -9.23
CA ALA A 210 -1.33 14.43 -9.05
C ALA A 210 -0.82 14.15 -7.64
N ALA A 211 -1.18 12.98 -7.12
CA ALA A 211 -0.73 12.44 -5.85
C ALA A 211 -0.34 10.98 -6.01
N ARG A 212 0.70 10.56 -5.28
CA ARG A 212 1.18 9.19 -5.19
C ARG A 212 1.28 8.79 -3.74
N ALA A 213 0.78 7.62 -3.38
CA ALA A 213 1.03 7.01 -2.07
C ALA A 213 1.59 5.60 -2.22
N CYS A 214 2.45 5.20 -1.29
CA CYS A 214 2.92 3.82 -1.17
C CYS A 214 2.78 3.35 0.27
N GLY A 215 2.14 2.21 0.50
CA GLY A 215 1.92 1.69 1.85
C GLY A 215 1.80 0.17 1.91
N LEU A 216 1.91 -0.39 3.12
CA LEU A 216 1.75 -1.83 3.36
C LEU A 216 0.35 -2.11 3.93
N VAL A 217 -0.32 -3.12 3.38
CA VAL A 217 -1.62 -3.60 3.85
C VAL A 217 -1.55 -5.08 4.18
N ASN A 218 -2.26 -5.51 5.24
CA ASN A 218 -2.28 -6.91 5.67
C ASN A 218 -3.38 -7.72 4.95
N LEU A 219 -3.44 -7.59 3.63
CA LEU A 219 -4.39 -8.26 2.74
C LEU A 219 -3.65 -8.77 1.50
N GLU A 220 -4.10 -9.89 0.95
CA GLU A 220 -3.56 -10.43 -0.30
C GLU A 220 -3.95 -9.56 -1.51
N PRO A 221 -3.15 -9.57 -2.60
CA PRO A 221 -3.34 -8.65 -3.72
C PRO A 221 -4.78 -8.64 -4.28
N THR A 222 -5.39 -9.81 -4.48
CA THR A 222 -6.74 -9.93 -5.02
C THR A 222 -7.78 -9.22 -4.14
N LYS A 223 -7.69 -9.37 -2.81
CA LYS A 223 -8.62 -8.74 -1.88
C LYS A 223 -8.44 -7.22 -1.85
N VAL A 224 -7.20 -6.75 -1.98
CA VAL A 224 -6.90 -5.32 -2.09
C VAL A 224 -7.53 -4.73 -3.35
N ILE A 225 -7.38 -5.39 -4.50
CA ILE A 225 -7.97 -4.94 -5.77
C ILE A 225 -9.50 -4.91 -5.70
N GLU A 226 -10.15 -5.91 -5.10
CA GLU A 226 -11.60 -5.91 -4.91
C GLU A 226 -12.10 -4.66 -4.16
N ILE A 227 -11.43 -4.32 -3.04
CA ILE A 227 -11.77 -3.14 -2.23
C ILE A 227 -11.50 -1.85 -3.04
N LEU A 228 -10.33 -1.76 -3.67
CA LEU A 228 -9.93 -0.57 -4.43
C LEU A 228 -10.85 -0.28 -5.63
N LYS A 229 -11.35 -1.33 -6.30
CA LYS A 229 -12.30 -1.19 -7.40
C LYS A 229 -13.67 -0.70 -6.95
N ASP A 230 -14.09 -1.01 -5.73
CA ASP A 230 -15.35 -0.58 -5.13
C ASP A 230 -15.23 0.82 -4.52
N ARG A 231 -14.91 1.83 -5.36
CA ARG A 231 -14.75 3.22 -4.91
C ARG A 231 -15.91 3.74 -4.05
N PRO A 232 -17.20 3.47 -4.35
CA PRO A 232 -18.30 3.96 -3.52
C PRO A 232 -18.27 3.52 -2.05
N SER A 233 -17.60 2.41 -1.69
CA SER A 233 -17.56 1.95 -0.29
C SER A 233 -16.55 2.68 0.58
N TRP A 234 -15.55 3.35 -0.01
CA TRP A 234 -14.47 4.01 0.75
C TRP A 234 -14.17 5.44 0.30
N PHE A 235 -14.40 5.80 -0.96
CA PHE A 235 -14.17 7.14 -1.47
C PHE A 235 -15.42 8.00 -1.27
N ARG A 236 -15.43 8.79 -0.19
CA ARG A 236 -16.58 9.63 0.21
C ARG A 236 -17.09 10.58 -0.88
N ASP A 237 -16.20 11.12 -1.69
CA ASP A 237 -16.57 12.05 -2.75
C ASP A 237 -17.06 11.31 -4.02
N CYS A 238 -16.95 9.96 -4.09
CA CYS A 238 -17.58 9.14 -5.12
C CYS A 238 -19.09 9.07 -4.90
N ARG A 239 -19.85 9.62 -5.84
CA ARG A 239 -21.32 9.58 -5.83
C ARG A 239 -21.84 8.25 -6.39
N SER A 240 -21.27 7.78 -7.49
CA SER A 240 -21.64 6.53 -8.14
C SER A 240 -20.52 6.07 -9.06
N LEU A 241 -20.42 4.76 -9.26
CA LEU A 241 -19.52 4.14 -10.22
C LEU A 241 -20.27 3.01 -10.93
N GLU A 242 -20.39 3.09 -12.24
CA GLU A 242 -21.10 2.13 -13.07
C GLU A 242 -20.15 1.56 -14.13
N VAL A 243 -20.07 0.23 -14.20
CA VAL A 243 -19.32 -0.49 -15.23
C VAL A 243 -20.28 -0.79 -16.38
N PHE A 244 -20.06 -0.15 -17.52
CA PHE A 244 -20.95 -0.23 -18.68
C PHE A 244 -20.72 -1.49 -19.49
N THR A 245 -19.46 -1.86 -19.67
CA THR A 245 -19.07 -3.04 -20.42
C THR A 245 -17.69 -3.52 -19.98
N MET A 246 -17.44 -4.80 -20.20
CA MET A 246 -16.20 -5.48 -19.89
C MET A 246 -15.75 -6.27 -21.12
N PHE A 247 -14.46 -6.17 -21.44
CA PHE A 247 -13.80 -6.93 -22.48
C PHE A 247 -12.64 -7.73 -21.89
N PRO A 248 -12.48 -9.01 -22.25
CA PRO A 248 -11.23 -9.70 -21.97
C PRO A 248 -10.12 -9.06 -22.80
N ALA A 249 -9.00 -8.76 -22.15
CA ALA A 249 -7.75 -8.42 -22.83
C ALA A 249 -6.86 -9.67 -22.91
N GLY A 250 -5.90 -9.68 -23.83
CA GLY A 250 -4.91 -10.76 -23.90
C GLY A 250 -4.18 -10.97 -22.56
N ASN A 251 -3.60 -12.16 -22.37
CA ASN A 251 -2.80 -12.53 -21.19
C ASN A 251 -3.55 -12.48 -19.85
N GLY A 252 -4.88 -12.69 -19.85
CA GLY A 252 -5.69 -12.74 -18.63
C GLY A 252 -6.06 -11.36 -18.06
N GLY A 253 -5.81 -10.29 -18.81
CA GLY A 253 -6.26 -8.95 -18.46
C GLY A 253 -7.75 -8.71 -18.72
N THR A 254 -8.30 -7.66 -18.14
CA THR A 254 -9.69 -7.22 -18.36
C THR A 254 -9.74 -5.71 -18.56
N ILE A 255 -10.51 -5.27 -19.53
CA ILE A 255 -10.79 -3.85 -19.82
C ILE A 255 -12.24 -3.58 -19.45
N GLU A 256 -12.49 -2.52 -18.69
CA GLU A 256 -13.80 -2.10 -18.25
C GLU A 256 -14.02 -0.64 -18.67
N LEU A 257 -15.19 -0.32 -19.23
CA LEU A 257 -15.60 1.07 -19.45
C LEU A 257 -16.45 1.52 -18.27
N ILE A 258 -16.05 2.62 -17.65
CA ILE A 258 -16.55 3.06 -16.36
C ILE A 258 -17.04 4.49 -16.47
N TYR A 259 -18.24 4.70 -15.94
CA TYR A 259 -18.76 6.03 -15.67
C TYR A 259 -18.74 6.27 -14.17
N MET A 260 -18.02 7.30 -13.75
CA MET A 260 -17.90 7.68 -12.34
C MET A 260 -18.42 9.10 -12.16
N GLN A 261 -19.21 9.31 -11.11
CA GLN A 261 -19.67 10.64 -10.68
C GLN A 261 -19.03 10.98 -9.34
N MET A 262 -18.63 12.24 -9.18
CA MET A 262 -18.08 12.78 -7.94
C MET A 262 -18.93 13.94 -7.43
N TYR A 263 -19.15 14.01 -6.12
CA TYR A 263 -19.75 15.17 -5.49
C TYR A 263 -18.86 16.41 -5.66
N ALA A 264 -19.48 17.58 -5.81
CA ALA A 264 -18.76 18.83 -5.74
C ALA A 264 -18.31 19.09 -4.28
N PRO A 265 -17.07 19.57 -4.06
CA PRO A 265 -16.59 20.04 -2.77
C PRO A 265 -17.50 21.08 -2.08
N THR A 266 -18.29 21.83 -2.86
CA THR A 266 -19.23 22.84 -2.36
C THR A 266 -20.48 22.86 -3.23
N THR A 267 -21.58 23.42 -2.72
CA THR A 267 -22.83 23.60 -3.48
C THR A 267 -22.79 24.75 -4.50
N LEU A 268 -21.69 25.51 -4.56
CA LEU A 268 -21.56 26.70 -5.41
C LEU A 268 -21.14 26.40 -6.85
N VAL A 269 -20.72 25.16 -7.13
CA VAL A 269 -20.20 24.75 -8.44
C VAL A 269 -20.68 23.33 -8.79
N PRO A 270 -20.80 22.99 -10.09
CA PRO A 270 -21.27 21.67 -10.50
C PRO A 270 -20.35 20.53 -10.04
N ALA A 271 -20.94 19.34 -9.94
CA ALA A 271 -20.24 18.09 -9.69
C ALA A 271 -19.37 17.66 -10.89
N ARG A 272 -18.46 16.69 -10.69
CA ARG A 272 -17.60 16.15 -11.76
C ARG A 272 -18.07 14.78 -12.19
N ASP A 273 -17.95 14.47 -13.46
CA ASP A 273 -18.07 13.11 -13.98
C ASP A 273 -16.82 12.71 -14.76
N PHE A 274 -16.62 11.40 -14.87
CA PHE A 274 -15.51 10.78 -15.57
C PHE A 274 -16.03 9.67 -16.46
N TRP A 275 -15.49 9.58 -17.66
CA TRP A 275 -15.71 8.47 -18.58
C TRP A 275 -14.38 7.82 -18.90
N THR A 276 -14.15 6.66 -18.30
CA THR A 276 -12.81 6.05 -18.23
C THR A 276 -12.78 4.64 -18.77
N LEU A 277 -11.60 4.26 -19.25
CA LEU A 277 -11.19 2.90 -19.47
C LEU A 277 -10.33 2.47 -18.28
N ARG A 278 -10.73 1.38 -17.61
CA ARG A 278 -9.97 0.72 -16.55
C ARG A 278 -9.43 -0.60 -17.08
N TYR A 279 -8.12 -0.78 -17.04
CA TYR A 279 -7.44 -2.01 -17.39
C TYR A 279 -6.90 -2.69 -16.13
N THR A 280 -7.21 -3.98 -15.96
CA THR A 280 -6.73 -4.82 -14.87
C THR A 280 -5.93 -5.98 -15.42
N THR A 281 -4.72 -6.20 -14.91
CA THR A 281 -3.86 -7.29 -15.35
C THR A 281 -2.97 -7.81 -14.22
N THR A 282 -2.42 -9.00 -14.42
CA THR A 282 -1.48 -9.66 -13.51
C THR A 282 -0.11 -9.73 -14.17
N MET A 283 0.93 -9.35 -13.45
CA MET A 283 2.31 -9.41 -13.90
C MET A 283 2.95 -10.77 -13.57
N GLU A 284 4.06 -11.09 -14.22
CA GLU A 284 4.78 -12.36 -14.03
C GLU A 284 5.28 -12.58 -12.59
N ASP A 285 5.56 -11.50 -11.86
CA ASP A 285 5.99 -11.52 -10.46
C ASP A 285 4.83 -11.70 -9.45
N GLY A 286 3.60 -11.90 -9.95
CA GLY A 286 2.39 -12.01 -9.15
C GLY A 286 1.80 -10.67 -8.70
N SER A 287 2.36 -9.55 -9.12
CA SER A 287 1.78 -8.22 -8.86
C SER A 287 0.50 -8.02 -9.68
N LEU A 288 -0.49 -7.35 -9.08
CA LEU A 288 -1.70 -6.93 -9.76
C LEU A 288 -1.62 -5.44 -10.09
N VAL A 289 -2.00 -5.09 -11.31
CA VAL A 289 -2.08 -3.71 -11.78
C VAL A 289 -3.50 -3.41 -12.20
N VAL A 290 -4.04 -2.31 -11.70
CA VAL A 290 -5.27 -1.71 -12.19
C VAL A 290 -4.92 -0.28 -12.58
N CYS A 291 -4.96 0.03 -13.88
CA CYS A 291 -4.73 1.39 -14.36
C CYS A 291 -5.98 1.91 -15.06
N GLU A 292 -6.21 3.21 -14.97
CA GLU A 292 -7.40 3.87 -15.47
C GLU A 292 -7.03 5.20 -16.14
N ARG A 293 -7.71 5.50 -17.25
CA ARG A 293 -7.63 6.82 -17.91
C ARG A 293 -8.94 7.20 -18.56
N SER A 294 -9.16 8.49 -18.75
CA SER A 294 -10.30 9.01 -19.50
C SER A 294 -10.18 8.73 -21.00
N LEU A 295 -11.32 8.47 -21.64
CA LEU A 295 -11.42 8.34 -23.09
C LEU A 295 -11.66 9.73 -23.69
N THR A 296 -10.58 10.41 -24.10
CA THR A 296 -10.66 11.73 -24.73
C THR A 296 -11.33 11.63 -26.11
N GLY A 297 -12.19 12.60 -26.45
CA GLY A 297 -12.88 12.66 -27.75
C GLY A 297 -14.05 11.68 -27.93
N SER A 298 -14.34 10.82 -26.95
CA SER A 298 -15.38 9.77 -27.03
C SER A 298 -16.73 10.23 -26.44
N GLY A 299 -17.30 11.33 -26.94
CA GLY A 299 -18.66 11.76 -26.61
C GLY A 299 -18.96 12.08 -25.13
N GLY A 300 -20.21 12.49 -24.86
CA GLY A 300 -20.69 12.95 -23.54
C GLY A 300 -20.78 11.89 -22.45
N GLY A 301 -20.00 10.80 -22.49
CA GLY A 301 -20.24 9.63 -21.66
C GLY A 301 -21.54 8.91 -22.05
N PRO A 302 -22.05 8.01 -21.20
CA PRO A 302 -23.13 7.09 -21.57
C PRO A 302 -24.51 7.75 -21.73
N ASN A 303 -24.74 8.92 -21.12
CA ASN A 303 -26.01 9.63 -21.21
C ASN A 303 -25.80 11.15 -21.38
N ALA A 304 -26.23 11.68 -22.53
CA ALA A 304 -26.14 13.10 -22.86
C ALA A 304 -26.94 14.01 -21.90
N ALA A 305 -28.05 13.53 -21.33
CA ALA A 305 -28.83 14.31 -20.37
C ALA A 305 -28.13 14.40 -19.01
N SER A 306 -27.48 13.32 -18.58
CA SER A 306 -26.65 13.31 -17.36
C SER A 306 -25.43 14.20 -17.54
N ALA A 307 -24.79 14.16 -18.70
CA ALA A 307 -23.59 14.95 -19.01
C ALA A 307 -23.79 16.47 -18.86
N GLN A 308 -25.02 16.97 -19.00
CA GLN A 308 -25.33 18.40 -18.84
C GLN A 308 -25.31 18.88 -17.37
N GLN A 309 -25.39 17.96 -16.40
CA GLN A 309 -25.43 18.29 -14.97
C GLN A 309 -24.05 18.32 -14.31
N PHE A 310 -23.02 17.85 -15.02
CA PHE A 310 -21.66 17.69 -14.51
C PHE A 310 -20.66 18.41 -15.40
N VAL A 311 -19.52 18.76 -14.83
CA VAL A 311 -18.33 19.14 -15.59
C VAL A 311 -17.51 17.87 -15.83
N ARG A 312 -17.23 17.54 -17.10
CA ARG A 312 -16.41 16.38 -17.47
C ARG A 312 -14.96 16.64 -17.09
N ALA A 313 -14.51 15.96 -16.03
CA ALA A 313 -13.11 15.95 -15.64
C ALA A 313 -12.34 14.87 -16.40
N GLU A 314 -11.03 15.02 -16.46
CA GLU A 314 -10.14 14.06 -17.09
C GLU A 314 -9.35 13.29 -16.03
N MET A 315 -9.35 11.97 -16.14
CA MET A 315 -8.43 11.10 -15.44
C MET A 315 -7.25 10.81 -16.35
N LEU A 316 -6.09 11.37 -16.02
CA LEU A 316 -4.82 10.99 -16.63
C LEU A 316 -4.40 9.61 -16.08
N PRO A 317 -3.44 8.89 -16.70
CA PRO A 317 -3.08 7.54 -16.27
C PRO A 317 -2.81 7.47 -14.76
N SER A 318 -3.74 6.79 -14.09
CA SER A 318 -3.91 6.68 -12.64
C SER A 318 -4.17 5.21 -12.29
N GLY A 319 -4.13 4.84 -11.01
CA GLY A 319 -4.50 3.49 -10.59
C GLY A 319 -3.70 2.94 -9.41
N TYR A 320 -3.59 1.61 -9.39
CA TYR A 320 -3.09 0.82 -8.28
C TYR A 320 -2.09 -0.24 -8.78
N LEU A 321 -0.92 -0.30 -8.15
CA LEU A 321 0.05 -1.38 -8.29
C LEU A 321 0.14 -2.10 -6.94
N VAL A 322 -0.31 -3.35 -6.90
CA VAL A 322 -0.40 -4.16 -5.69
C VAL A 322 0.57 -5.33 -5.80
N ARG A 323 1.66 -5.27 -5.05
CA ARG A 323 2.72 -6.29 -5.06
C ARG A 323 2.59 -7.20 -3.83
N PRO A 324 2.71 -8.53 -3.98
CA PRO A 324 2.79 -9.42 -2.83
C PRO A 324 4.03 -9.10 -1.98
N CYS A 325 3.91 -9.23 -0.66
CA CYS A 325 5.02 -9.04 0.28
C CYS A 325 5.44 -10.37 0.92
N GLU A 326 6.75 -10.59 1.07
CA GLU A 326 7.27 -11.71 1.85
C GLU A 326 6.79 -11.63 3.31
N GLY A 327 6.20 -12.71 3.81
CA GLY A 327 5.62 -12.76 5.16
C GLY A 327 4.12 -12.41 5.25
N GLY A 328 3.45 -12.22 4.10
CA GLY A 328 2.01 -12.00 3.98
C GLY A 328 1.64 -10.52 3.79
N GLY A 329 0.48 -10.27 3.16
CA GLY A 329 0.01 -8.92 2.83
C GLY A 329 0.51 -8.41 1.48
N SER A 330 0.32 -7.11 1.24
CA SER A 330 0.64 -6.46 -0.02
C SER A 330 1.29 -5.08 0.19
N ILE A 331 2.21 -4.73 -0.72
CA ILE A 331 2.67 -3.36 -0.91
C ILE A 331 1.79 -2.73 -1.99
N VAL A 332 1.13 -1.62 -1.66
CA VAL A 332 0.22 -0.91 -2.55
C VAL A 332 0.85 0.42 -2.94
N HIS A 333 1.01 0.66 -4.24
CA HIS A 333 1.24 1.99 -4.79
C HIS A 333 -0.04 2.50 -5.42
N ILE A 334 -0.42 3.73 -5.08
CA ILE A 334 -1.60 4.43 -5.58
C ILE A 334 -1.10 5.67 -6.32
N VAL A 335 -1.66 5.92 -7.51
CA VAL A 335 -1.47 7.18 -8.25
C VAL A 335 -2.83 7.72 -8.63
N ASP A 336 -3.12 8.94 -8.19
CA ASP A 336 -4.27 9.71 -8.65
C ASP A 336 -3.76 10.91 -9.44
N HIS A 337 -4.11 11.01 -10.71
CA HIS A 337 -3.70 12.08 -11.61
C HIS A 337 -4.92 12.58 -12.39
N LEU A 338 -5.39 13.77 -12.06
CA LEU A 338 -6.68 14.29 -12.49
C LEU A 338 -6.54 15.70 -13.06
N ASP A 339 -7.27 16.01 -14.12
CA ASP A 339 -7.61 17.36 -14.52
C ASP A 339 -9.07 17.61 -14.12
N LEU A 340 -9.27 18.43 -13.07
CA LEU A 340 -10.59 18.67 -12.48
C LEU A 340 -11.30 19.88 -13.09
N GLU A 341 -10.82 20.34 -14.26
CA GLU A 341 -11.36 21.47 -15.02
C GLU A 341 -11.48 22.72 -14.15
N ALA A 342 -10.43 23.05 -13.40
CA ALA A 342 -10.50 24.10 -12.40
C ALA A 342 -10.79 25.50 -12.98
N TRP A 343 -10.43 25.73 -14.23
CA TRP A 343 -10.77 26.98 -14.94
C TRP A 343 -12.28 27.21 -15.05
N SER A 344 -13.10 26.14 -15.00
CA SER A 344 -14.57 26.21 -15.02
C SER A 344 -15.19 26.71 -13.71
N VAL A 345 -14.40 26.86 -12.63
CA VAL A 345 -14.87 27.36 -11.33
C VAL A 345 -14.39 28.77 -11.04
N PRO A 346 -15.11 29.53 -10.17
CA PRO A 346 -14.66 30.82 -9.68
C PRO A 346 -13.26 30.73 -9.08
N GLU A 347 -12.44 31.77 -9.29
CA GLU A 347 -11.03 31.80 -8.89
C GLU A 347 -10.81 31.49 -7.40
N VAL A 348 -11.69 31.99 -6.53
CA VAL A 348 -11.65 31.72 -5.08
C VAL A 348 -11.83 30.23 -4.72
N LEU A 349 -12.44 29.43 -5.60
CA LEU A 349 -12.69 28.00 -5.41
C LEU A 349 -11.69 27.11 -6.16
N ARG A 350 -10.91 27.65 -7.10
CA ARG A 350 -9.89 26.91 -7.87
C ARG A 350 -8.93 26.09 -7.00
N PRO A 351 -8.45 26.58 -5.84
CA PRO A 351 -7.57 25.77 -4.99
C PRO A 351 -8.15 24.42 -4.53
N LEU A 352 -9.48 24.25 -4.55
CA LEU A 352 -10.12 22.95 -4.24
C LEU A 352 -9.95 21.92 -5.37
N TYR A 353 -9.60 22.35 -6.58
CA TYR A 353 -9.46 21.53 -7.79
C TYR A 353 -8.04 21.50 -8.34
N GLU A 354 -7.21 22.50 -8.02
CA GLU A 354 -5.82 22.64 -8.49
C GLU A 354 -4.79 22.22 -7.42
N SER A 355 -5.24 21.75 -6.26
CA SER A 355 -4.35 21.32 -5.19
C SER A 355 -4.14 19.81 -5.19
N SER A 356 -2.94 19.38 -5.58
CA SER A 356 -2.48 17.99 -5.43
C SER A 356 -2.55 17.51 -3.97
N ARG A 357 -2.39 18.41 -2.99
CA ARG A 357 -2.55 18.10 -1.57
C ARG A 357 -3.99 17.73 -1.21
N VAL A 358 -4.98 18.42 -1.78
CA VAL A 358 -6.40 18.13 -1.56
C VAL A 358 -6.74 16.75 -2.14
N VAL A 359 -6.26 16.43 -3.35
CA VAL A 359 -6.40 15.10 -3.95
C VAL A 359 -5.78 14.02 -3.06
N ALA A 360 -4.53 14.24 -2.63
CA ALA A 360 -3.83 13.29 -1.77
C ALA A 360 -4.65 12.97 -0.50
N GLN A 361 -5.17 14.00 0.18
CA GLN A 361 -5.91 13.84 1.43
C GLN A 361 -7.27 13.16 1.27
N LYS A 362 -7.98 13.44 0.17
CA LYS A 362 -9.37 13.00 -0.03
C LYS A 362 -9.51 11.67 -0.78
N MET A 363 -8.55 11.35 -1.64
CA MET A 363 -8.62 10.20 -2.53
C MET A 363 -7.47 9.23 -2.27
N THR A 364 -6.23 9.71 -2.26
CA THR A 364 -5.05 8.84 -2.24
C THR A 364 -4.77 8.22 -0.87
N THR A 365 -4.93 8.98 0.22
CA THR A 365 -4.59 8.50 1.59
C THR A 365 -5.72 7.78 2.30
N VAL A 366 -6.97 7.90 1.82
CA VAL A 366 -8.16 7.35 2.47
C VAL A 366 -8.18 5.81 2.42
N VAL A 367 -7.54 5.22 1.42
CA VAL A 367 -7.42 3.75 1.26
C VAL A 367 -6.63 3.08 2.41
N HIS A 368 -5.80 3.84 3.13
CA HIS A 368 -4.86 3.31 4.12
C HIS A 368 -5.33 3.43 5.59
N ALA A 369 -6.49 4.04 5.85
CA ALA A 369 -7.06 4.23 7.19
C ALA A 369 -8.20 3.23 7.44
#